data_AF-A0A9P1FIM3-F1
#
_entry.id   AF-A0A9P1FIM3-F1
#
_cell.length_a   1.000
_cell.length_b   1.000
_cell.length_c   1.000
_cell.angle_alpha   90.00
_cell.angle_beta   90.00
_cell.angle_gamma   90.00
#
_symmetry.space_group_name_H-M   'P 1'
#
loop_
_entity.id
_entity.type
_entity.pdbx_description
1 polymer ?
#
loop_
_entity_poly.entity_id
_entity_poly.type
_entity_poly.pdbx_seq_one_letter_code
_entity_poly.pdbx_strand_id
1 'polypeptide(L)'
;MSFLSRGASLAEVAFRRQMLMSLEIPSKDYAYQWVMQWMVANRIHGSRHLGVETTYSKDAAGRQMAAFDFIPSPGRHWVRWRGNFILVDRARETKTVDMSTGAPWETLTLTALSLRPNVFQEILAEAKEAALAREEGMTIIYQCYGHEWRPFGTPKRIRPFDSVVLDTGVADQAIRSARSMLIFKTSYRASSGAPPGTSDRYLLHGPPGCGKPEGPFAHLPKMCHDD
;
A
#
# COMPACT_ATOMS: atom_id res chain seq x y z
N MET A 1 39.62 37.60 -11.35
CA MET A 1 38.36 37.12 -10.75
C MET A 1 37.89 35.72 -11.23
N SER A 2 38.50 35.07 -12.24
CA SER A 2 38.03 33.75 -12.73
C SER A 2 38.56 32.53 -11.97
N PHE A 3 39.64 32.66 -11.20
CA PHE A 3 40.21 31.55 -10.41
C PHE A 3 39.39 31.24 -9.15
N LEU A 4 38.81 32.26 -8.52
CA LEU A 4 37.92 32.11 -7.36
C LEU A 4 36.61 31.41 -7.72
N SER A 5 36.00 31.77 -8.86
CA SER A 5 34.78 31.10 -9.33
C SER A 5 35.03 29.64 -9.75
N ARG A 6 36.20 29.35 -10.34
CA ARG A 6 36.61 27.97 -10.66
C ARG A 6 36.91 27.14 -9.41
N GLY A 7 37.61 27.71 -8.42
CA GLY A 7 37.87 27.06 -7.14
C GLY A 7 36.58 26.72 -6.38
N ALA A 8 35.62 27.65 -6.36
CA ALA A 8 34.31 27.42 -5.76
C ALA A 8 33.54 26.28 -6.45
N SER A 9 33.55 26.23 -7.79
CA SER A 9 32.87 25.15 -8.52
C SER A 9 33.49 23.77 -8.28
N LEU A 10 34.82 23.69 -8.14
CA LEU A 10 35.51 22.43 -7.83
C LEU A 10 35.24 21.99 -6.39
N ALA A 11 35.24 22.93 -5.44
CA ALA A 11 34.89 22.67 -4.05
C ALA A 11 33.44 22.19 -3.90
N GLU A 12 32.50 22.78 -4.64
CA GLU A 12 31.10 22.34 -4.67
C GLU A 12 30.97 20.91 -5.20
N VAL A 13 31.67 20.58 -6.28
CA VAL A 13 31.66 19.22 -6.85
C VAL A 13 32.26 18.21 -5.88
N ALA A 14 33.37 18.54 -5.22
CA ALA A 14 33.99 17.69 -4.21
C ALA A 14 33.07 17.49 -3.00
N PHE A 15 32.45 18.57 -2.51
CA PHE A 15 31.46 18.53 -1.43
C PHE A 15 30.29 17.60 -1.77
N ARG A 16 29.70 17.78 -2.96
CA ARG A 16 28.59 16.92 -3.42
C ARG A 16 28.98 15.45 -3.57
N ARG A 17 30.23 15.16 -3.95
CA ARG A 17 30.70 13.77 -4.16
C ARG A 17 31.11 13.06 -2.87
N GLN A 18 31.64 13.78 -1.88
CA GLN A 18 32.23 13.17 -0.69
C GLN A 18 31.35 13.30 0.56
N MET A 19 30.58 14.38 0.68
CA MET A 19 29.77 14.64 1.88
C MET A 19 28.28 14.42 1.71
N LEU A 20 27.81 14.16 0.48
CA LEU A 20 26.42 13.85 0.21
C LEU A 20 26.28 12.44 -0.34
N MET A 21 25.19 11.80 0.03
CA MET A 21 24.71 10.57 -0.56
C MET A 21 23.34 10.83 -1.16
N SER A 22 23.03 10.15 -2.27
CA SER A 22 21.76 10.25 -2.97
C SER A 22 21.16 8.88 -3.22
N LEU A 23 19.85 8.76 -3.01
CA LEU A 23 19.05 7.59 -3.36
C LEU A 23 18.00 8.01 -4.39
N GLU A 24 17.94 7.28 -5.51
CA GLU A 24 16.95 7.49 -6.56
C GLU A 24 15.88 6.40 -6.49
N ILE A 25 14.61 6.82 -6.54
CA ILE A 25 13.45 5.93 -6.49
C ILE A 25 12.60 6.26 -7.73
N PRO A 26 12.45 5.31 -8.68
CA PRO A 26 11.61 5.53 -9.86
C PRO A 26 10.12 5.40 -9.51
N SER A 27 9.25 6.07 -10.27
CA SER A 27 7.79 6.05 -10.07
C SER A 27 7.15 4.67 -10.17
N LYS A 28 7.82 3.72 -10.83
CA LYS A 28 7.38 2.32 -10.96
C LYS A 28 7.58 1.50 -9.68
N ASP A 29 8.46 1.93 -8.79
CA ASP A 29 8.73 1.21 -7.54
C ASP A 29 7.61 1.46 -6.51
N TYR A 30 7.22 0.44 -5.76
CA TYR A 30 6.26 0.56 -4.66
C TYR A 30 6.72 1.56 -3.60
N ALA A 31 8.03 1.65 -3.36
CA ALA A 31 8.60 2.58 -2.39
C ALA A 31 8.32 4.05 -2.73
N TYR A 32 8.06 4.39 -4.01
CA TYR A 32 7.77 5.75 -4.44
C TYR A 32 6.58 6.34 -3.69
N GLN A 33 5.46 5.60 -3.66
CA GLN A 33 4.23 6.04 -3.01
C GLN A 33 4.39 6.11 -1.49
N TRP A 34 5.07 5.11 -0.89
CA TRP A 34 5.32 5.10 0.55
C TRP A 34 6.14 6.30 1.00
N VAL A 35 7.20 6.65 0.26
CA VAL A 35 8.07 7.78 0.59
C VAL A 35 7.33 9.11 0.40
N MET A 36 6.55 9.29 -0.67
CA MET A 36 5.75 10.52 -0.84
C MET A 36 4.78 10.73 0.31
N GLN A 37 4.07 9.68 0.72
CA GLN A 37 3.15 9.71 1.86
C GLN A 37 3.88 9.97 3.19
N TRP A 38 5.04 9.36 3.38
CA TRP A 38 5.89 9.56 4.53
C TRP A 38 6.40 11.00 4.63
N MET A 39 6.75 11.64 3.51
CA MET A 39 7.17 13.05 3.48
C MET A 39 6.07 13.98 3.97
N VAL A 40 4.83 13.74 3.53
CA VAL A 40 3.65 14.54 3.94
C VAL A 40 3.40 14.38 5.44
N ALA A 41 3.52 13.15 5.95
CA ALA A 41 3.38 12.87 7.39
C ALA A 41 4.48 13.52 8.23
N ASN A 42 5.73 13.51 7.75
CA ASN A 42 6.90 14.04 8.47
C ASN A 42 7.12 15.55 8.31
N ARG A 43 6.06 16.28 7.94
CA ARG A 43 6.03 17.74 7.74
C ARG A 43 7.11 18.19 6.76
N ILE A 44 6.71 18.33 5.50
CA ILE A 44 7.59 18.95 4.50
C ILE A 44 7.84 20.41 4.89
N HIS A 45 9.10 20.77 5.06
CA HIS A 45 9.50 22.14 5.37
C HIS A 45 9.82 22.86 4.06
N GLY A 46 9.16 24.00 3.83
CA GLY A 46 9.41 24.81 2.64
C GLY A 46 8.77 24.30 1.35
N SER A 47 7.93 23.26 1.39
CA SER A 47 7.07 22.93 0.25
C SER A 47 6.02 24.02 0.09
N ARG A 48 6.20 24.86 -0.93
CA ARG A 48 5.24 25.91 -1.31
C ARG A 48 4.20 25.41 -2.32
N HIS A 49 4.39 24.19 -2.83
CA HIS A 49 3.63 23.64 -3.93
C HIS A 49 3.20 22.21 -3.59
N LEU A 50 1.89 22.02 -3.46
CA LEU A 50 1.25 20.74 -3.19
C LEU A 50 0.52 20.28 -4.45
N GLY A 51 0.68 19.01 -4.80
CA GLY A 51 -0.18 18.29 -5.71
C GLY A 51 -1.30 17.57 -4.96
N VAL A 52 -2.28 17.08 -5.69
CA VAL A 52 -3.39 16.28 -5.17
C VAL A 52 -3.42 14.96 -5.90
N GLU A 53 -3.48 13.88 -5.13
CA GLU A 53 -3.83 12.55 -5.60
C GLU A 53 -5.28 12.27 -5.20
N THR A 54 -6.12 11.92 -6.17
CA THR A 54 -7.54 11.68 -5.92
C THR A 54 -7.83 10.21 -6.08
N THR A 55 -8.23 9.56 -5.00
CA THR A 55 -8.79 8.22 -5.05
C THR A 55 -10.28 8.34 -5.33
N TYR A 56 -10.67 8.12 -6.59
CA TYR A 56 -12.07 8.14 -7.01
C TYR A 56 -12.59 6.71 -7.16
N SER A 57 -13.63 6.39 -6.40
CA SER A 57 -14.34 5.12 -6.52
C SER A 57 -15.82 5.38 -6.77
N LYS A 58 -16.39 4.65 -7.73
CA LYS A 58 -17.83 4.69 -8.03
C LYS A 58 -18.41 3.32 -7.74
N ASP A 59 -19.33 3.27 -6.78
CA ASP A 59 -20.08 2.07 -6.43
C ASP A 59 -21.05 1.71 -7.57
N ALA A 60 -21.41 0.43 -7.70
CA ALA A 60 -22.41 -0.05 -8.66
C ALA A 60 -23.80 0.59 -8.44
N ALA A 61 -24.08 1.04 -7.21
CA ALA A 61 -25.28 1.80 -6.85
C ALA A 61 -25.22 3.29 -7.27
N GLY A 62 -24.17 3.72 -7.99
CA GLY A 62 -24.00 5.09 -8.46
C GLY A 62 -23.42 6.07 -7.43
N ARG A 63 -23.17 5.63 -6.19
CA ARG A 63 -22.52 6.46 -5.17
C ARG A 63 -21.08 6.74 -5.55
N GLN A 64 -20.69 8.00 -5.48
CA GLN A 64 -19.34 8.46 -5.78
C GLN A 64 -18.63 8.76 -4.47
N MET A 65 -17.46 8.17 -4.26
CA MET A 65 -16.58 8.49 -3.15
C MET A 65 -15.25 8.96 -3.71
N ALA A 66 -14.89 10.20 -3.37
CA ALA A 66 -13.60 10.78 -3.70
C ALA A 66 -12.86 11.07 -2.39
N ALA A 67 -11.66 10.52 -2.23
CA ALA A 67 -10.72 10.91 -1.19
C ALA A 67 -9.57 11.69 -1.84
N PHE A 68 -9.16 12.77 -1.19
CA PHE A 68 -8.08 13.64 -1.66
C PHE A 68 -6.89 13.52 -0.71
N ASP A 69 -5.79 13.02 -1.24
CA ASP A 69 -4.51 12.97 -0.55
C ASP A 69 -3.60 14.06 -1.11
N PHE A 70 -3.01 14.85 -0.22
CA PHE A 70 -2.05 15.86 -0.62
C PHE A 70 -0.68 15.21 -0.81
N ILE A 71 -0.02 15.50 -1.93
CA ILE A 71 1.32 15.00 -2.26
C ILE A 71 2.25 16.18 -2.58
N PRO A 72 3.58 16.09 -2.35
CA PRO A 72 4.49 17.15 -2.77
C PRO A 72 4.46 17.34 -4.29
N SER A 73 4.32 18.56 -4.81
CA SER A 73 4.40 18.78 -6.26
C SER A 73 5.81 18.42 -6.81
N PRO A 74 5.98 18.26 -8.13
CA PRO A 74 7.32 18.22 -8.72
C PRO A 74 8.15 19.43 -8.30
N GLY A 75 9.44 19.21 -8.05
CA GLY A 75 10.39 20.20 -7.54
C GLY A 75 11.15 19.74 -6.29
N ARG A 76 11.88 20.68 -5.69
CA ARG A 76 12.73 20.43 -4.52
C ARG A 76 12.05 20.78 -3.21
N HIS A 77 12.14 19.87 -2.26
CA HIS A 77 11.53 19.95 -0.94
C HIS A 77 12.57 19.60 0.13
N TRP A 78 12.45 20.20 1.31
CA TRP A 78 13.27 19.84 2.45
C TRP A 78 12.42 19.11 3.49
N VAL A 79 12.93 17.99 3.99
CA VAL A 79 12.30 17.23 5.06
C VAL A 79 13.28 17.17 6.22
N ARG A 80 12.79 17.46 7.43
CA ARG A 80 13.57 17.33 8.65
C ARG A 80 13.22 16.02 9.31
N TRP A 81 14.18 15.10 9.38
CA TRP A 81 13.99 13.79 9.97
C TRP A 81 15.10 13.48 10.98
N ARG A 82 14.70 13.17 12.22
CA ARG A 82 15.61 12.89 13.36
C ARG A 82 16.78 13.90 13.52
N GLY A 83 16.49 15.17 13.27
CA GLY A 83 17.49 16.26 13.33
C GLY A 83 18.34 16.46 12.07
N ASN A 84 18.22 15.58 11.07
CA ASN A 84 18.90 15.69 9.77
C ASN A 84 17.99 16.37 8.75
N PHE A 85 18.58 17.15 7.86
CA PHE A 85 17.89 17.71 6.70
C PHE A 85 18.11 16.80 5.49
N ILE A 86 17.01 16.47 4.84
CA ILE A 86 16.97 15.63 3.66
C ILE A 86 16.39 16.47 2.55
N LEU A 87 17.16 16.65 1.49
CA LEU A 87 16.69 17.28 0.27
C LEU A 87 16.00 16.20 -0.57
N VAL A 88 14.76 16.47 -0.97
CA VAL A 88 13.99 15.61 -1.85
C VAL A 88 13.72 16.35 -3.13
N ASP A 89 14.17 15.81 -4.26
CA ASP A 89 13.88 16.35 -5.59
C ASP A 89 12.93 15.40 -6.32
N ARG A 90 11.72 15.88 -6.67
CA ARG A 90 10.76 15.15 -7.49
C ARG A 90 10.84 15.69 -8.92
N ALA A 91 11.47 14.93 -9.81
CA ALA A 91 11.60 15.29 -11.21
C ALA A 91 10.59 14.51 -12.06
N ARG A 92 9.87 15.23 -12.94
CA ARG A 92 8.98 14.64 -13.94
C ARG A 92 9.65 14.72 -15.30
N GLU A 93 9.89 13.57 -15.93
CA GLU A 93 10.44 13.52 -17.27
C GLU A 93 9.29 13.70 -18.28
N THR A 94 9.39 14.74 -19.12
CA THR A 94 8.29 15.12 -20.04
C THR A 94 8.32 14.34 -21.35
N LYS A 95 9.44 13.68 -21.68
CA LYS A 95 9.66 13.02 -22.96
C LYS A 95 9.33 11.52 -22.94
N THR A 96 9.24 10.93 -21.75
CA THR A 96 9.03 9.51 -21.52
C THR A 96 7.72 9.34 -20.76
N VAL A 97 6.78 8.64 -21.40
CA VAL A 97 5.49 8.29 -20.80
C VAL A 97 5.52 6.78 -20.58
N ASP A 98 5.08 6.33 -19.41
CA ASP A 98 4.95 4.91 -19.15
C ASP A 98 3.80 4.35 -20.02
N MET A 99 4.11 3.37 -20.86
CA MET A 99 3.14 2.70 -21.74
C MET A 99 2.04 1.98 -20.96
N SER A 100 2.27 1.61 -19.69
CA SER A 100 1.32 0.84 -18.89
C SER A 100 0.26 1.70 -18.22
N THR A 101 0.62 2.91 -17.78
CA THR A 101 -0.26 3.80 -17.00
C THR A 101 -0.63 5.08 -17.76
N GLY A 102 0.06 5.39 -18.86
CA GLY A 102 -0.07 6.67 -19.56
C GLY A 102 0.41 7.87 -18.73
N ALA A 103 0.98 7.61 -17.55
CA ALA A 103 1.52 8.61 -16.66
C ALA A 103 2.93 9.02 -17.11
N PRO A 104 3.32 10.29 -16.91
CA PRO A 104 4.69 10.72 -17.09
C PRO A 104 5.65 9.90 -16.20
N TRP A 105 6.85 9.62 -16.69
CA TRP A 105 7.87 9.03 -15.82
C TRP A 105 8.31 10.03 -14.76
N GLU A 106 8.34 9.61 -13.50
CA GLU A 106 8.78 10.46 -12.39
C GLU A 106 9.89 9.77 -11.60
N THR A 107 10.80 10.57 -11.07
CA THR A 107 11.91 10.10 -10.25
C THR A 107 11.99 10.94 -8.99
N LEU A 108 12.12 10.28 -7.85
CA LEU A 108 12.33 10.91 -6.55
C LEU A 108 13.78 10.69 -6.11
N THR A 109 14.52 11.78 -5.92
CA THR A 109 15.91 11.75 -5.47
C THR A 109 16.00 12.28 -4.05
N LEU A 110 16.35 11.41 -3.10
CA LEU A 110 16.63 11.77 -1.72
C LEU A 110 18.12 12.06 -1.57
N THR A 111 18.49 13.22 -1.05
CA THR A 111 19.88 13.59 -0.79
C THR A 111 20.06 13.90 0.70
N ALA A 112 21.03 13.25 1.32
CA ALA A 112 21.35 13.41 2.73
C ALA A 112 22.86 13.54 2.94
N LEU A 113 23.27 14.02 4.12
CA LEU A 113 24.68 14.04 4.52
C LEU A 113 25.19 12.60 4.68
N SER A 114 26.37 12.34 4.12
CA SER A 114 27.01 11.02 4.09
C SER A 114 27.48 10.53 5.47
N LEU A 115 27.38 11.38 6.49
CA LEU A 115 27.75 11.08 7.87
C LEU A 115 26.97 9.90 8.48
N ARG A 116 25.82 9.52 7.91
CA ARG A 116 25.00 8.40 8.36
C ARG A 116 24.67 7.46 7.19
N PRO A 117 25.38 6.34 7.03
CA PRO A 117 25.19 5.45 5.89
C PRO A 117 23.79 4.80 5.84
N ASN A 118 23.15 4.62 6.99
CA ASN A 118 21.88 3.91 7.11
C ASN A 118 20.65 4.82 7.02
N VAL A 119 20.82 6.13 6.79
CA VAL A 119 19.73 7.11 6.77
C VAL A 119 18.61 6.70 5.82
N PHE A 120 18.95 6.25 4.61
CA PHE A 120 17.96 5.85 3.62
C PHE A 120 17.23 4.57 3.98
N GLN A 121 17.93 3.58 4.56
CA GLN A 121 17.30 2.33 4.99
C GLN A 121 16.29 2.58 6.11
N GLU A 122 16.64 3.44 7.08
CA GLU A 122 15.74 3.81 8.17
C GLU A 122 14.49 4.55 7.65
N ILE A 123 14.65 5.46 6.69
CA ILE A 123 13.52 6.18 6.09
C ILE A 123 12.61 5.24 5.30
N LEU A 124 13.19 4.35 4.48
CA LEU A 124 12.42 3.39 3.71
C LEU A 124 11.67 2.41 4.62
N ALA A 125 12.29 1.97 5.71
CA ALA A 125 11.64 1.13 6.71
C ALA A 125 10.47 1.86 7.38
N GLU A 126 10.68 3.10 7.83
CA GLU A 126 9.64 3.92 8.46
C GLU A 126 8.49 4.24 7.49
N ALA A 127 8.80 4.55 6.22
CA ALA A 127 7.80 4.79 5.18
C ALA A 127 6.98 3.55 4.89
N LYS A 128 7.63 2.38 4.81
CA LYS A 128 6.95 1.09 4.66
C LYS A 128 6.04 0.80 5.85
N GLU A 129 6.54 0.94 7.08
CA GLU A 129 5.74 0.71 8.30
C GLU A 129 4.54 1.65 8.35
N ALA A 130 4.70 2.93 8.00
CA ALA A 130 3.60 3.88 7.95
C ALA A 130 2.56 3.54 6.88
N ALA A 131 2.99 3.06 5.71
CA ALA A 131 2.09 2.62 4.64
C ALA A 131 1.32 1.36 5.05
N LEU A 132 2.02 0.36 5.60
CA LEU A 132 1.41 -0.86 6.10
C LEU A 132 0.43 -0.58 7.24
N ALA A 133 0.76 0.31 8.18
CA ALA A 133 -0.14 0.70 9.26
C ALA A 133 -1.42 1.39 8.76
N ARG A 134 -1.39 2.05 7.58
CA ARG A 134 -2.60 2.60 6.94
C ARG A 134 -3.45 1.50 6.32
N GLU A 135 -2.81 0.49 5.74
CA GLU A 135 -3.46 -0.68 5.15
C GLU A 135 -3.91 -1.73 6.20
N GLU A 136 -3.30 -1.70 7.39
CA GLU A 136 -3.61 -2.58 8.49
C GLU A 136 -5.07 -2.44 8.90
N GLY A 137 -5.72 -3.59 8.98
CA GLY A 137 -7.14 -3.62 9.27
C GLY A 137 -8.01 -3.21 8.09
N MET A 138 -7.52 -3.20 6.84
CA MET A 138 -8.35 -3.08 5.64
C MET A 138 -8.43 -4.42 4.88
N THR A 139 -9.60 -4.76 4.36
CA THR A 139 -9.86 -5.92 3.50
C THR A 139 -10.19 -5.42 2.10
N ILE A 140 -9.40 -5.89 1.13
CA ILE A 140 -9.69 -5.73 -0.29
C ILE A 140 -10.66 -6.83 -0.69
N ILE A 141 -11.81 -6.44 -1.22
CA ILE A 141 -12.77 -7.39 -1.79
C ILE A 141 -12.40 -7.58 -3.25
N TYR A 142 -12.27 -8.81 -3.71
CA TYR A 142 -12.10 -9.10 -5.14
C TYR A 142 -13.42 -9.55 -5.74
N GLN A 143 -13.70 -9.09 -6.95
CA GLN A 143 -14.83 -9.55 -7.76
C GLN A 143 -14.33 -10.13 -9.07
N CYS A 144 -14.99 -11.18 -9.54
CA CYS A 144 -14.73 -11.74 -10.86
C CYS A 144 -15.29 -10.80 -11.94
N TYR A 145 -14.43 -10.36 -12.85
CA TYR A 145 -14.78 -9.54 -14.01
C TYR A 145 -14.47 -10.34 -15.28
N GLY A 146 -15.46 -11.07 -15.79
CA GLY A 146 -15.27 -12.00 -16.91
C GLY A 146 -14.38 -13.18 -16.51
N HIS A 147 -13.10 -13.12 -16.87
CA HIS A 147 -12.11 -14.19 -16.65
C HIS A 147 -10.99 -13.83 -15.67
N GLU A 148 -11.04 -12.63 -15.06
CA GLU A 148 -10.02 -12.14 -14.15
C GLU A 148 -10.61 -11.66 -12.82
N TRP A 149 -9.83 -11.79 -11.75
CA TRP A 149 -10.19 -11.26 -10.43
C TRP A 149 -9.65 -9.84 -10.29
N ARG A 150 -10.53 -8.87 -10.10
CA ARG A 150 -10.16 -7.46 -9.91
C ARG A 150 -10.58 -6.97 -8.53
N PRO A 151 -9.80 -6.11 -7.87
CA PRO A 151 -10.23 -5.42 -6.65
C PRO A 151 -11.55 -4.66 -6.90
N PHE A 152 -12.49 -4.77 -5.96
CA PHE A 152 -13.81 -4.18 -6.01
C PHE A 152 -14.00 -3.19 -4.85
N GLY A 153 -14.20 -1.92 -5.22
CA GLY A 153 -14.36 -0.81 -4.28
C GLY A 153 -13.06 -0.43 -3.57
N THR A 154 -13.16 0.50 -2.63
CA THR A 154 -12.02 0.85 -1.75
C THR A 154 -11.81 -0.22 -0.69
N PRO A 155 -10.56 -0.44 -0.23
CA PRO A 155 -10.29 -1.29 0.91
C PRO A 155 -11.19 -0.92 2.10
N LYS A 156 -11.89 -1.89 2.67
CA LYS A 156 -12.85 -1.66 3.77
C LYS A 156 -12.22 -2.02 5.09
N ARG A 157 -12.44 -1.23 6.14
CA ARG A 157 -11.98 -1.61 7.48
C ARG A 157 -12.57 -2.96 7.89
N ILE A 158 -11.73 -3.83 8.45
CA ILE A 158 -12.13 -5.10 9.04
C ILE A 158 -13.15 -4.79 10.12
N ARG A 159 -14.33 -5.37 9.99
CA ARG A 159 -15.36 -5.29 11.01
C ARG A 159 -14.83 -6.03 12.25
N PRO A 160 -14.78 -5.38 13.44
CA PRO A 160 -14.42 -6.08 14.68
C PRO A 160 -15.32 -7.30 14.86
N PHE A 161 -14.73 -8.46 15.15
CA PHE A 161 -15.48 -9.71 15.26
C PHE A 161 -16.59 -9.63 16.32
N ASP A 162 -16.31 -8.92 17.43
CA ASP A 162 -17.25 -8.69 18.54
C ASP A 162 -18.52 -7.90 18.14
N SER A 163 -18.50 -7.20 17.00
CA SER A 163 -19.70 -6.53 16.49
C SER A 163 -20.72 -7.50 15.88
N VAL A 164 -20.35 -8.77 15.67
CA VAL A 164 -21.25 -9.81 15.18
C VAL A 164 -21.80 -10.57 16.38
N VAL A 165 -23.07 -10.33 16.70
CA VAL A 165 -23.77 -11.05 17.76
C VAL A 165 -24.26 -12.39 17.20
N LEU A 166 -23.67 -13.49 17.68
CA LEU A 166 -24.05 -14.87 17.39
C LEU A 166 -24.50 -15.58 18.66
N ASP A 167 -25.18 -16.71 18.50
CA ASP A 167 -25.55 -17.56 19.62
C ASP A 167 -24.32 -18.04 20.40
N THR A 168 -24.50 -18.24 21.71
CA THR A 168 -23.44 -18.61 22.64
C THR A 168 -22.65 -19.82 22.15
N GLY A 169 -21.33 -19.67 22.02
CA GLY A 169 -20.40 -20.75 21.64
C GLY A 169 -20.23 -21.00 20.15
N VAL A 170 -21.10 -20.48 19.28
CA VAL A 170 -20.99 -20.64 17.80
C VAL A 170 -19.75 -19.91 17.28
N ALA A 171 -19.55 -18.67 17.74
CA ALA A 171 -18.38 -17.85 17.43
C ALA A 171 -17.05 -18.56 17.79
N ASP A 172 -16.96 -19.08 19.02
CA ASP A 172 -15.75 -19.74 19.51
C ASP A 172 -15.46 -21.06 18.80
N GLN A 173 -16.50 -21.79 18.42
CA GLN A 173 -16.37 -23.03 17.64
C GLN A 173 -15.85 -22.73 16.23
N ALA A 174 -16.40 -21.69 15.57
CA ALA A 174 -15.94 -21.26 14.26
C ALA A 174 -14.47 -20.80 14.28
N ILE A 175 -14.08 -19.99 15.28
CA ILE A 175 -12.69 -19.55 15.45
C ILE A 175 -11.75 -20.73 15.70
N ARG A 176 -12.12 -21.66 16.60
CA ARG A 176 -11.30 -22.85 16.87
C ARG A 176 -11.12 -23.71 15.63
N SER A 177 -12.20 -23.95 14.89
CA SER A 177 -12.16 -24.72 13.65
C SER A 177 -11.28 -24.03 12.59
N ALA A 178 -11.42 -22.72 12.42
CA ALA A 178 -10.59 -21.97 11.47
C ALA A 178 -9.09 -22.01 11.85
N ARG A 179 -8.77 -21.86 13.14
CA ARG A 179 -7.38 -21.95 13.64
C ARG A 179 -6.81 -23.35 13.47
N SER A 180 -7.56 -24.39 13.82
CA SER A 180 -7.11 -25.77 13.66
C SER A 180 -6.84 -26.08 12.18
N MET A 181 -7.64 -25.56 11.26
CA MET A 181 -7.41 -25.71 9.82
C MET A 181 -6.14 -25.01 9.34
N LEU A 182 -5.85 -23.80 9.83
CA LEU A 182 -4.63 -23.08 9.45
C LEU A 182 -3.36 -23.83 9.90
N ILE A 183 -3.40 -24.39 11.11
CA ILE A 183 -2.32 -25.21 11.68
C ILE A 183 -2.23 -26.58 10.97
N PHE A 184 -3.36 -27.20 10.66
CA PHE A 184 -3.41 -28.49 9.98
C PHE A 184 -2.89 -28.41 8.52
N LYS A 185 -3.07 -27.25 7.87
CA LYS A 185 -2.60 -26.97 6.50
C LYS A 185 -1.07 -26.92 6.40
N THR A 186 -0.35 -26.62 7.49
CA THR A 186 1.12 -26.52 7.51
C THR A 186 1.82 -27.85 7.82
N SER A 187 1.22 -28.75 8.61
CA SER A 187 1.91 -29.98 9.08
C SER A 187 1.53 -31.26 8.31
N TYR A 188 0.25 -31.46 7.97
CA TYR A 188 -0.22 -32.75 7.42
C TYR A 188 -0.26 -32.80 5.88
N ARG A 189 -0.50 -31.66 5.20
CA ARG A 189 -0.55 -31.61 3.73
C ARG A 189 0.82 -31.76 3.06
N ALA A 190 1.88 -31.30 3.73
CA ALA A 190 3.25 -31.46 3.24
C ALA A 190 3.68 -32.94 3.16
N SER A 191 3.11 -33.81 3.99
CA SER A 191 3.48 -35.22 4.08
C SER A 191 2.52 -36.20 3.39
N SER A 192 1.25 -35.81 3.15
CA SER A 192 0.17 -36.77 2.82
C SER A 192 -0.33 -36.75 1.37
N GLY A 193 0.15 -35.82 0.53
CA GLY A 193 -0.21 -35.77 -0.91
C GLY A 193 -1.69 -35.46 -1.23
N ALA A 194 -2.53 -35.21 -0.23
CA ALA A 194 -3.94 -34.90 -0.44
C ALA A 194 -4.13 -33.53 -1.13
N PRO A 195 -4.98 -33.43 -2.16
CA PRO A 195 -5.21 -32.18 -2.88
C PRO A 195 -5.82 -31.11 -1.95
N PRO A 196 -5.41 -29.84 -2.06
CA PRO A 196 -5.99 -28.77 -1.25
C PRO A 196 -7.47 -28.56 -1.62
N GLY A 197 -8.38 -28.70 -0.64
CA GLY A 197 -9.78 -28.25 -0.76
C GLY A 197 -10.88 -29.29 -0.55
N THR A 198 -10.58 -30.58 -0.40
CA THR A 198 -11.60 -31.65 -0.30
C THR A 198 -12.32 -31.73 1.07
N SER A 199 -11.72 -31.17 2.14
CA SER A 199 -12.23 -31.23 3.53
C SER A 199 -12.61 -29.87 4.13
N ASP A 200 -12.47 -28.77 3.38
CA ASP A 200 -12.38 -27.42 3.95
C ASP A 200 -13.59 -26.53 3.60
N ARG A 201 -14.81 -27.03 3.83
CA ARG A 201 -16.05 -26.32 3.45
C ARG A 201 -16.87 -25.98 4.70
N TYR A 202 -17.21 -24.70 4.85
CA TYR A 202 -18.15 -24.21 5.85
C TYR A 202 -19.49 -23.93 5.19
N LEU A 203 -20.57 -24.44 5.77
CA LEU A 203 -21.93 -24.10 5.37
C LEU A 203 -22.57 -23.26 6.47
N LEU A 204 -22.77 -21.98 6.20
CA LEU A 204 -23.51 -21.08 7.09
C LEU A 204 -24.96 -21.00 6.57
N HIS A 205 -25.94 -21.54 7.30
CA HIS A 205 -27.37 -21.51 6.90
C HIS A 205 -28.27 -20.86 7.97
N GLY A 206 -29.42 -20.32 7.55
CA GLY A 206 -30.43 -19.68 8.42
C GLY A 206 -31.20 -18.56 7.71
N PRO A 207 -32.19 -17.93 8.38
CA PRO A 207 -33.06 -16.92 7.79
C PRO A 207 -32.30 -15.70 7.22
N PRO A 208 -32.89 -14.96 6.27
CA PRO A 208 -32.34 -13.68 5.84
C PRO A 208 -32.30 -12.69 7.02
N GLY A 209 -31.28 -11.84 7.07
CA GLY A 209 -31.02 -10.85 8.12
C GLY A 209 -30.17 -11.36 9.28
N CYS A 210 -29.83 -12.66 9.33
CA CYS A 210 -29.06 -13.27 10.44
C CYS A 210 -27.54 -13.07 10.34
N GLY A 211 -27.06 -11.95 9.78
CA GLY A 211 -25.62 -11.61 9.74
C GLY A 211 -24.77 -12.42 8.73
N LYS A 212 -25.40 -13.27 7.92
CA LYS A 212 -24.75 -13.85 6.73
C LYS A 212 -24.63 -12.78 5.64
N PRO A 213 -23.62 -12.83 4.76
CA PRO A 213 -23.51 -11.88 3.67
C PRO A 213 -24.75 -11.99 2.77
N GLU A 214 -25.58 -10.94 2.74
CA GLU A 214 -26.72 -10.86 1.84
C GLU A 214 -26.33 -10.08 0.59
N GLY A 215 -26.42 -10.73 -0.58
CA GLY A 215 -26.07 -10.14 -1.86
C GLY A 215 -25.28 -11.09 -2.77
N PRO A 216 -24.60 -10.59 -3.82
CA PRO A 216 -23.92 -11.42 -4.83
C PRO A 216 -22.82 -12.34 -4.28
N PHE A 217 -22.49 -12.23 -2.99
CA PHE A 217 -21.62 -13.13 -2.24
C PHE A 217 -22.27 -14.48 -1.86
N ALA A 218 -23.58 -14.66 -2.10
CA ALA A 218 -24.33 -15.88 -1.78
C ALA A 218 -24.48 -16.86 -2.98
N HIS A 219 -24.02 -16.50 -4.18
CA HIS A 219 -24.12 -17.36 -5.36
C HIS A 219 -22.88 -18.24 -5.53
N LEU A 220 -22.73 -19.20 -4.63
CA LEU A 220 -22.09 -20.47 -5.00
C LEU A 220 -23.18 -21.37 -5.62
N PRO A 221 -22.89 -22.08 -6.72
CA PRO A 221 -23.90 -22.87 -7.41
C PRO A 221 -24.48 -23.92 -6.47
N LYS A 222 -25.80 -23.91 -6.34
CA LYS A 222 -26.55 -25.07 -5.84
C LYS A 222 -26.23 -26.21 -6.81
N MET A 223 -25.41 -27.17 -6.38
CA MET A 223 -25.48 -28.51 -6.95
C MET A 223 -26.81 -29.09 -6.49
N CYS A 224 -27.85 -28.89 -7.30
CA CYS A 224 -28.99 -29.79 -7.30
C CYS A 224 -28.48 -31.16 -7.78
N HIS A 225 -28.45 -32.13 -6.88
CA HIS A 225 -28.70 -33.51 -7.28
C HIS A 225 -30.20 -33.71 -7.11
N ASP A 226 -30.91 -33.71 -8.24
CA ASP A 226 -32.16 -34.46 -8.35
C ASP A 226 -31.80 -35.93 -8.62
N ASP A 227 -32.71 -36.80 -8.19
CA ASP A 227 -32.63 -38.28 -8.12
C ASP A 227 -31.99 -39.02 -9.31
#